data_AF-A0A1Q4V5G4-F1
#
_entry.id   AF-A0A1Q4V5G4-F1
#
_cell.length_a   1.000
_cell.length_b   1.000
_cell.length_c   1.000
_cell.angle_alpha   90.00
_cell.angle_beta   90.00
_cell.angle_gamma   90.00
#
_symmetry.space_group_name_H-M   'P 1'
#
loop_
_entity.id
_entity.type
_entity.pdbx_description
1 polymer ?
#
loop_
_entity_poly.entity_id
_entity_poly.type
_entity_poly.pdbx_seq_one_letter_code
_entity_poly.pdbx_strand_id
1 'polypeptide(L)'
;MAVSVSLPALGESVTEGTVTRWLKAEGERVELDEPLLEVSTDKVDTEIPSPAAGILASIKVAEDETVEVGAELAVIDDGSGAPAADPAPAAAEAPAPAPEQPAEQPAETPAPVAEAPAAEAPAAPEAPAAAPAGGAAEGTDVVLPALGESVTEGTVTRWLKAVGDSVDADEPLLEVSTDKVDTEIPSPVAGVLLEITVGEDETAEVGAKLAVIGAPGAAPAAAPAPAAAPAPAPAAEAPAPAATPAPAAPAPAPAAPAPAPAAAAPAAPAPAAPAPAPAAPAAPQAPSAPAPAAARDTDEGAYVTPLVRKLAAENGVALSSVKGTGVGGRIRKQDVIAAGEAAKAAAAPAPAAAAAPAAAPAAKKAPALEVSPLRGQTVKMTRMRKLIGDNMMKALHSQAQLTSVVEVDVTRLMRLRAQAKDSFAAREGVKLSPMPFYVKAAAQALKAHPIVNARINEDEGTITYFDTENIGIAVDSEKGLMTPVIKGAGDLNIAGIAKKTAELAGAVRTNKIRPDDLAGATFTVSNTGSRGALFDTVIVPPTQAAILGIGATVKRPAVIETPDGTVIGVRDMTYLSLSYDHRLVDGADAARYLSAVKAILEAGEFEVELGL
;
A
#
# COMPACT_ATOMS: atom_id res chain seq x y z
N MET A 1 54.77 -7.96 -0.42
CA MET A 1 54.27 -8.67 0.76
C MET A 1 52.83 -8.22 1.00
N ALA A 2 51.92 -9.19 1.05
CA ALA A 2 50.52 -8.94 1.33
C ALA A 2 50.31 -8.73 2.85
N VAL A 3 49.67 -7.64 3.24
CA VAL A 3 49.30 -7.31 4.62
C VAL A 3 47.81 -7.60 4.80
N SER A 4 47.47 -8.46 5.75
CA SER A 4 46.08 -8.76 6.11
C SER A 4 45.51 -7.66 6.99
N VAL A 5 44.35 -7.14 6.63
CA VAL A 5 43.55 -6.21 7.46
C VAL A 5 42.58 -7.06 8.27
N SER A 6 42.67 -7.01 9.59
CA SER A 6 41.76 -7.73 10.49
C SER A 6 40.91 -6.76 11.32
N LEU A 7 39.73 -7.20 11.75
CA LEU A 7 38.87 -6.41 12.62
C LEU A 7 39.56 -6.19 13.98
N PRO A 8 39.91 -4.95 14.37
CA PRO A 8 40.51 -4.69 15.68
C PRO A 8 39.48 -4.83 16.80
N ALA A 9 39.96 -4.93 18.05
CA ALA A 9 39.07 -4.89 19.21
C ALA A 9 38.48 -3.48 19.37
N LEU A 10 37.16 -3.34 19.19
CA LEU A 10 36.43 -2.06 19.22
C LEU A 10 35.87 -1.72 20.62
N GLY A 11 36.46 -2.27 21.68
CA GLY A 11 36.07 -2.04 23.08
C GLY A 11 36.12 -3.33 23.92
N GLU A 12 36.16 -3.20 25.26
CA GLU A 12 36.30 -4.35 26.17
C GLU A 12 35.10 -5.32 26.16
N SER A 13 33.95 -4.88 25.66
CA SER A 13 32.71 -5.67 25.59
C SER A 13 32.24 -5.99 24.16
N VAL A 14 33.01 -5.66 23.11
CA VAL A 14 32.61 -5.88 21.70
C VAL A 14 33.28 -7.14 21.16
N THR A 15 32.47 -8.16 20.84
CA THR A 15 32.96 -9.47 20.36
C THR A 15 32.87 -9.64 18.84
N GLU A 16 32.02 -8.85 18.17
CA GLU A 16 31.79 -8.90 16.72
C GLU A 16 31.40 -7.51 16.18
N GLY A 17 31.59 -7.31 14.88
CA GLY A 17 31.21 -6.08 14.18
C GLY A 17 30.66 -6.38 12.79
N THR A 18 29.72 -5.57 12.31
CA THR A 18 29.12 -5.71 10.98
C THR A 18 29.69 -4.68 10.03
N VAL A 19 30.26 -5.11 8.90
CA VAL A 19 30.75 -4.19 7.86
C VAL A 19 29.56 -3.46 7.24
N THR A 20 29.42 -2.17 7.46
CA THR A 20 28.30 -1.39 6.90
C THR A 20 28.59 -0.91 5.49
N ARG A 21 29.86 -0.56 5.22
CA ARG A 21 30.27 0.03 3.94
C ARG A 21 31.77 -0.07 3.70
N TRP A 22 32.17 -0.36 2.47
CA TRP A 22 33.54 -0.19 2.00
C TRP A 22 33.75 1.23 1.44
N LEU A 23 34.80 1.91 1.91
CA LEU A 23 35.21 3.23 1.44
C LEU A 23 36.20 3.15 0.27
N LYS A 24 36.87 2.00 0.11
CA LYS A 24 37.85 1.69 -0.94
C LYS A 24 37.47 0.42 -1.69
N ALA A 25 37.62 0.44 -3.01
CA ALA A 25 37.33 -0.70 -3.87
C ALA A 25 38.56 -1.60 -4.09
N GLU A 26 38.34 -2.87 -4.45
CA GLU A 26 39.42 -3.75 -4.90
C GLU A 26 40.17 -3.13 -6.10
N GLY A 27 41.50 -3.15 -6.04
CA GLY A 27 42.38 -2.51 -7.00
C GLY A 27 42.69 -1.04 -6.72
N GLU A 28 42.06 -0.42 -5.71
CA GLU A 28 42.34 0.98 -5.34
C GLU A 28 43.59 1.11 -4.46
N ARG A 29 44.31 2.22 -4.63
CA ARG A 29 45.48 2.56 -3.81
C ARG A 29 45.00 3.16 -2.48
N VAL A 30 45.63 2.72 -1.39
CA VAL A 30 45.33 3.15 -0.01
C VAL A 30 46.64 3.54 0.69
N GLU A 31 46.61 4.63 1.45
CA GLU A 31 47.72 5.07 2.30
C GLU A 31 47.64 4.48 3.72
N LEU A 32 48.76 4.51 4.45
CA LEU A 32 48.78 4.12 5.85
C LEU A 32 47.84 5.04 6.65
N ASP A 33 47.04 4.46 7.54
CA ASP A 33 46.03 5.15 8.38
C ASP A 33 44.85 5.78 7.60
N GLU A 34 44.72 5.55 6.29
CA GLU A 34 43.56 5.99 5.51
C GLU A 34 42.32 5.11 5.80
N PRO A 35 41.11 5.68 5.96
CA PRO A 35 39.90 4.90 6.26
C PRO A 35 39.52 3.94 5.10
N LEU A 36 39.37 2.65 5.43
CA LEU A 36 39.10 1.57 4.46
C LEU A 36 37.63 1.15 4.41
N LEU A 37 37.01 1.01 5.58
CA LEU A 37 35.63 0.56 5.72
C LEU A 37 35.00 1.09 7.01
N GLU A 38 33.68 1.12 7.05
CA GLU A 38 32.87 1.41 8.23
C GLU A 38 32.37 0.09 8.83
N VAL A 39 32.46 -0.03 10.16
CA VAL A 39 31.96 -1.17 10.92
C VAL A 39 31.00 -0.67 12.00
N SER A 40 29.81 -1.26 12.05
CA SER A 40 28.80 -1.00 13.08
C SER A 40 28.85 -2.08 14.15
N THR A 41 28.87 -1.63 15.41
CA THR A 41 28.78 -2.47 16.60
C THR A 41 27.52 -2.13 17.37
N ASP A 42 27.19 -2.90 18.42
CA ASP A 42 26.03 -2.64 19.26
C ASP A 42 26.11 -1.32 20.06
N LYS A 43 27.28 -0.66 20.09
CA LYS A 43 27.51 0.59 20.81
C LYS A 43 27.77 1.79 19.91
N VAL A 44 28.56 1.61 18.84
CA VAL A 44 29.03 2.71 17.98
C VAL A 44 29.39 2.23 16.58
N ASP A 45 29.27 3.13 15.61
CA ASP A 45 29.86 2.99 14.27
C ASP A 45 31.30 3.50 14.29
N THR A 46 32.24 2.72 13.77
CA THR A 46 33.67 3.06 13.76
C THR A 46 34.28 2.80 12.39
N GLU A 47 35.10 3.74 11.91
CA GLU A 47 35.90 3.56 10.70
C GLU A 47 37.18 2.76 11.00
N ILE A 48 37.45 1.74 10.18
CA ILE A 48 38.68 0.94 10.29
C ILE A 48 39.73 1.53 9.35
N PRO A 49 40.85 2.06 9.86
CA PRO A 49 41.93 2.60 9.04
C PRO A 49 42.82 1.49 8.47
N SER A 50 43.55 1.83 7.40
CA SER A 50 44.48 0.91 6.75
C SER A 50 45.76 0.70 7.56
N PRO A 51 46.13 -0.57 7.87
CA PRO A 51 47.36 -0.87 8.62
C PRO A 51 48.64 -0.74 7.77
N ALA A 52 48.53 -0.56 6.45
CA ALA A 52 49.67 -0.39 5.54
C ALA A 52 49.29 0.38 4.26
N ALA A 53 50.26 1.07 3.66
CA ALA A 53 50.09 1.65 2.33
C ALA A 53 50.26 0.59 1.24
N GLY A 54 49.37 0.56 0.24
CA GLY A 54 49.40 -0.45 -0.83
C GLY A 54 48.19 -0.40 -1.76
N ILE A 55 47.92 -1.50 -2.45
CA ILE A 55 46.72 -1.69 -3.28
C ILE A 55 45.82 -2.70 -2.58
N LEU A 56 44.52 -2.38 -2.44
CA LEU A 56 43.54 -3.32 -1.88
C LEU A 56 43.37 -4.50 -2.85
N ALA A 57 44.00 -5.64 -2.56
CA ALA A 57 44.10 -6.77 -3.48
C ALA A 57 42.82 -7.63 -3.51
N SER A 58 42.17 -7.82 -2.36
CA SER A 58 40.91 -8.57 -2.28
C SER A 58 40.15 -8.25 -1.00
N ILE A 59 38.84 -8.08 -1.11
CA ILE A 59 37.89 -7.97 0.00
C ILE A 59 37.40 -9.39 0.32
N LYS A 60 37.59 -9.82 1.57
CA LYS A 60 37.17 -11.15 2.04
C LYS A 60 35.80 -11.15 2.71
N VAL A 61 35.34 -9.99 3.15
CA VAL A 61 34.09 -9.80 3.89
C VAL A 61 33.25 -8.76 3.16
N ALA A 62 32.05 -9.16 2.73
CA ALA A 62 31.17 -8.28 1.97
C ALA A 62 30.52 -7.21 2.88
N GLU A 63 30.00 -6.14 2.26
CA GLU A 63 29.09 -5.23 2.98
C GLU A 63 27.88 -6.02 3.53
N ASP A 64 27.40 -5.61 4.71
CA ASP A 64 26.36 -6.26 5.51
C ASP A 64 26.73 -7.62 6.15
N GLU A 65 28.01 -7.99 6.18
CA GLU A 65 28.50 -9.23 6.82
C GLU A 65 29.03 -8.96 8.24
N THR A 66 28.59 -9.79 9.21
CA THR A 66 29.02 -9.74 10.62
C THR A 66 30.21 -10.67 10.83
N VAL A 67 31.26 -10.15 11.45
CA VAL A 67 32.52 -10.87 11.67
C VAL A 67 33.05 -10.66 13.08
N GLU A 68 33.69 -11.69 13.62
CA GLU A 68 34.29 -11.66 14.96
C GLU A 68 35.56 -10.81 15.00
N VAL A 69 35.88 -10.27 16.17
CA VAL A 69 37.15 -9.54 16.39
C VAL A 69 38.33 -10.44 16.02
N GLY A 70 39.26 -9.91 15.22
CA GLY A 70 40.42 -10.63 14.69
C GLY A 70 40.17 -11.36 13.35
N ALA A 71 38.94 -11.39 12.84
CA ALA A 71 38.66 -11.92 11.51
C ALA A 71 39.31 -11.08 10.40
N GLU A 72 39.75 -11.73 9.34
CA GLU A 72 40.42 -11.09 8.20
C GLU A 72 39.39 -10.46 7.24
N LEU A 73 39.45 -9.14 7.11
CA LEU A 73 38.51 -8.32 6.34
C LEU A 73 38.95 -8.18 4.87
N ALA A 74 40.23 -7.92 4.64
CA ALA A 74 40.80 -7.74 3.31
C ALA A 74 42.32 -7.94 3.30
N VAL A 75 42.90 -7.97 2.09
CA VAL A 75 44.33 -8.11 1.87
C VAL A 75 44.85 -6.91 1.08
N ILE A 76 45.94 -6.30 1.53
CA ILE A 76 46.61 -5.18 0.87
C ILE A 76 47.95 -5.67 0.31
N ASP A 77 48.20 -5.49 -0.99
CA ASP A 77 49.50 -5.79 -1.60
C ASP A 77 50.39 -4.54 -1.64
N ASP A 78 51.68 -4.69 -1.38
CA ASP A 78 52.66 -3.58 -1.39
C ASP A 78 53.06 -3.10 -2.79
N GLY A 79 52.40 -3.61 -3.84
CA GLY A 79 52.63 -3.19 -5.22
C GLY A 79 53.92 -3.76 -5.83
N SER A 80 54.45 -4.85 -5.27
CA SER A 80 55.63 -5.56 -5.80
C SER A 80 55.29 -6.65 -6.84
N GLY A 81 54.00 -6.86 -7.13
CA GLY A 81 53.49 -7.73 -8.21
C GLY A 81 53.23 -6.96 -9.52
N ALA A 82 53.66 -7.53 -10.65
CA ALA A 82 53.60 -6.93 -11.97
C ALA A 82 52.16 -6.58 -12.44
N PRO A 83 51.94 -5.45 -13.14
CA PRO A 83 50.60 -4.97 -13.48
C PRO A 83 50.02 -5.71 -14.69
N ALA A 84 48.74 -6.09 -14.62
CA ALA A 84 47.92 -6.32 -15.80
C ALA A 84 47.30 -4.98 -16.24
N ALA A 85 47.47 -4.69 -17.53
CA ALA A 85 47.27 -3.42 -18.21
C ALA A 85 45.93 -2.68 -17.97
N ASP A 86 46.04 -1.37 -17.72
CA ASP A 86 45.03 -0.33 -17.94
C ASP A 86 44.89 0.06 -19.43
N PRO A 87 43.75 0.63 -19.84
CA PRO A 87 43.69 1.79 -20.70
C PRO A 87 43.52 3.09 -19.89
N ALA A 88 44.34 4.07 -20.23
CA ALA A 88 44.61 5.35 -19.58
C ALA A 88 43.42 6.35 -19.46
N PRO A 89 43.53 7.37 -18.58
CA PRO A 89 42.43 8.18 -18.06
C PRO A 89 42.21 9.52 -18.79
N ALA A 90 41.00 10.09 -18.64
CA ALA A 90 40.68 11.47 -18.95
C ALA A 90 40.85 12.34 -17.69
N ALA A 91 41.61 13.43 -17.83
CA ALA A 91 41.99 14.37 -16.78
C ALA A 91 40.82 15.20 -16.24
N ALA A 92 40.82 15.44 -14.93
CA ALA A 92 40.10 16.51 -14.26
C ALA A 92 41.07 17.28 -13.34
N GLU A 93 40.97 18.60 -13.37
CA GLU A 93 41.81 19.59 -12.69
C GLU A 93 41.80 19.49 -11.15
N ALA A 94 42.95 19.80 -10.56
CA ALA A 94 43.12 20.06 -9.13
C ALA A 94 42.80 21.53 -8.79
N PRO A 95 42.24 21.83 -7.59
CA PRO A 95 42.18 23.17 -7.05
C PRO A 95 43.39 23.49 -6.16
N ALA A 96 43.71 24.78 -6.04
CA ALA A 96 44.66 25.37 -5.09
C ALA A 96 43.99 26.62 -4.44
N PRO A 97 44.59 27.27 -3.41
CA PRO A 97 44.31 27.05 -2.00
C PRO A 97 43.58 28.24 -1.32
N ALA A 98 43.30 28.07 -0.02
CA ALA A 98 42.61 28.97 0.90
C ALA A 98 43.16 30.42 0.99
N PRO A 99 42.37 31.33 1.58
CA PRO A 99 42.93 32.28 2.53
C PRO A 99 42.20 32.33 3.89
N GLU A 100 42.99 32.78 4.86
CA GLU A 100 42.82 32.83 6.31
C GLU A 100 41.70 33.75 6.83
N GLN A 101 41.32 33.46 8.08
CA GLN A 101 40.58 34.33 9.01
C GLN A 101 41.30 35.68 9.25
N PRO A 102 40.57 36.67 9.80
CA PRO A 102 40.97 37.12 11.14
C PRO A 102 39.82 37.15 12.16
N ALA A 103 40.26 36.98 13.41
CA ALA A 103 39.48 36.93 14.65
C ALA A 103 38.90 38.28 15.11
N GLU A 104 37.85 38.22 15.94
CA GLU A 104 37.70 39.08 17.11
C GLU A 104 36.82 38.42 18.18
N GLN A 105 37.05 38.83 19.43
CA GLN A 105 36.89 38.13 20.71
C GLN A 105 35.63 38.58 21.49
N PRO A 106 35.38 38.15 22.76
CA PRO A 106 34.07 37.69 23.24
C PRO A 106 33.42 38.59 24.33
N ALA A 107 32.13 38.33 24.62
CA ALA A 107 31.40 38.65 25.87
C ALA A 107 29.94 38.22 25.67
N GLU A 108 29.12 37.76 26.63
CA GLU A 108 29.22 37.52 28.06
C GLU A 108 28.00 36.66 28.45
N THR A 109 28.18 35.87 29.52
CA THR A 109 27.18 35.12 30.28
C THR A 109 26.08 36.03 30.87
N PRO A 110 24.96 35.47 31.35
CA PRO A 110 24.82 35.51 32.80
C PRO A 110 24.41 34.17 33.43
N ALA A 111 24.92 33.97 34.64
CA ALA A 111 24.71 32.83 35.52
C ALA A 111 23.58 33.12 36.53
N PRO A 112 23.42 32.34 37.63
CA PRO A 112 22.21 31.60 37.97
C PRO A 112 21.38 32.29 39.06
N VAL A 113 20.17 31.80 39.32
CA VAL A 113 19.39 32.22 40.49
C VAL A 113 19.06 31.02 41.38
N ALA A 114 19.22 31.30 42.68
CA ALA A 114 19.32 30.44 43.85
C ALA A 114 18.09 29.59 44.24
N GLU A 115 18.37 28.68 45.17
CA GLU A 115 17.53 27.73 45.90
C GLU A 115 16.88 28.32 47.18
N ALA A 116 15.78 27.67 47.61
CA ALA A 116 15.15 27.56 48.95
C ALA A 116 14.20 28.67 49.49
N PRO A 117 13.20 28.35 50.36
CA PRO A 117 12.91 27.06 51.01
C PRO A 117 11.43 26.57 50.92
N ALA A 118 11.25 25.37 51.47
CA ALA A 118 10.00 24.63 51.68
C ALA A 118 8.94 25.37 52.51
N ALA A 119 7.66 25.11 52.21
CA ALA A 119 6.54 25.23 53.14
C ALA A 119 5.34 24.36 52.71
N GLU A 120 4.89 23.56 53.68
CA GLU A 120 3.62 22.85 53.93
C GLU A 120 2.49 22.82 52.89
N ALA A 121 1.98 21.59 52.70
CA ALA A 121 0.68 21.25 52.12
C ALA A 121 -0.49 21.68 53.02
N PRO A 122 -1.63 22.12 52.46
CA PRO A 122 -2.91 22.11 53.15
C PRO A 122 -3.74 20.86 52.82
N ALA A 123 -4.39 20.36 53.86
CA ALA A 123 -5.15 19.14 53.95
C ALA A 123 -6.39 19.07 53.02
N ALA A 124 -6.68 17.85 52.55
CA ALA A 124 -7.99 17.44 52.06
C ALA A 124 -8.93 17.11 53.25
N PRO A 125 -10.25 17.40 53.15
CA PRO A 125 -11.21 17.07 54.20
C PRO A 125 -11.67 15.60 54.18
N GLU A 126 -11.88 15.05 55.39
CA GLU A 126 -12.36 13.70 55.73
C GLU A 126 -13.80 13.38 55.28
N ALA A 127 -13.95 12.13 54.81
CA ALA A 127 -14.94 11.07 55.10
C ALA A 127 -16.48 11.34 55.09
N PRO A 128 -17.26 10.28 54.77
CA PRO A 128 -17.83 9.52 55.89
C PRO A 128 -17.72 7.99 55.75
N ALA A 129 -17.68 7.36 56.92
CA ALA A 129 -17.52 5.94 57.18
C ALA A 129 -18.76 5.07 56.88
N ALA A 130 -18.52 3.77 56.63
CA ALA A 130 -19.49 2.69 56.83
C ALA A 130 -18.80 1.49 57.54
N ALA A 131 -19.60 0.76 58.32
CA ALA A 131 -19.25 -0.09 59.46
C ALA A 131 -18.77 -1.54 59.09
N PRO A 132 -18.29 -2.34 60.07
CA PRO A 132 -17.41 -3.49 59.85
C PRO A 132 -18.15 -4.82 59.61
N ALA A 133 -17.58 -5.71 58.80
CA ALA A 133 -17.83 -7.16 58.83
C ALA A 133 -16.77 -7.94 58.03
N GLY A 134 -16.20 -8.97 58.64
CA GLY A 134 -15.35 -9.99 57.99
C GLY A 134 -14.05 -10.22 58.74
N GLY A 135 -13.95 -11.32 59.50
CA GLY A 135 -12.77 -11.65 60.29
C GLY A 135 -11.54 -11.85 59.40
N ALA A 136 -10.47 -11.12 59.70
CA ALA A 136 -9.18 -11.27 59.03
C ALA A 136 -8.64 -12.68 59.22
N ALA A 137 -8.22 -13.32 58.13
CA ALA A 137 -7.39 -14.52 58.21
C ALA A 137 -6.03 -14.13 58.83
N GLU A 138 -5.64 -14.76 59.95
CA GLU A 138 -4.30 -14.57 60.53
C GLU A 138 -3.25 -15.23 59.62
N GLY A 139 -2.46 -14.42 58.92
CA GLY A 139 -1.39 -14.88 58.04
C GLY A 139 -0.37 -13.78 57.75
N THR A 140 0.67 -14.12 56.99
CA THR A 140 1.71 -13.18 56.55
C THR A 140 1.25 -12.51 55.26
N ASP A 141 1.26 -11.18 55.25
CA ASP A 141 0.86 -10.39 54.09
C ASP A 141 1.96 -10.39 53.02
N VAL A 142 1.58 -10.70 51.78
CA VAL A 142 2.41 -10.54 50.58
C VAL A 142 2.12 -9.16 50.02
N VAL A 143 3.12 -8.29 50.00
CA VAL A 143 2.99 -6.90 49.50
C VAL A 143 3.77 -6.73 48.19
N LEU A 144 3.34 -5.79 47.36
CA LEU A 144 4.09 -5.44 46.15
C LEU A 144 5.41 -4.75 46.53
N PRO A 145 6.59 -5.32 46.22
CA PRO A 145 7.87 -4.68 46.52
C PRO A 145 8.14 -3.50 45.57
N ALA A 146 9.05 -2.61 45.95
CA ALA A 146 9.50 -1.53 45.07
C ALA A 146 10.33 -2.13 43.91
N LEU A 147 9.79 -2.09 42.69
CA LEU A 147 10.39 -2.67 41.48
C LEU A 147 11.33 -1.69 40.73
N GLY A 148 11.87 -0.69 41.45
CA GLY A 148 12.79 0.32 40.92
C GLY A 148 12.47 1.74 41.42
N GLU A 149 13.43 2.66 41.36
CA GLU A 149 13.29 4.03 41.90
C GLU A 149 12.19 4.88 41.21
N SER A 150 11.68 4.43 40.05
CA SER A 150 10.70 5.14 39.23
C SER A 150 9.39 4.37 38.99
N VAL A 151 9.15 3.24 39.68
CA VAL A 151 7.92 2.44 39.53
C VAL A 151 7.03 2.64 40.75
N THR A 152 5.85 3.25 40.55
CA THR A 152 4.90 3.58 41.63
C THR A 152 3.75 2.59 41.78
N GLU A 153 3.48 1.81 40.74
CA GLU A 153 2.40 0.81 40.68
C GLU A 153 2.75 -0.32 39.70
N GLY A 154 2.07 -1.46 39.81
CA GLY A 154 2.19 -2.59 38.88
C GLY A 154 0.87 -3.32 38.72
N THR A 155 0.61 -3.85 37.53
CA THR A 155 -0.61 -4.61 37.20
C THR A 155 -0.34 -6.10 37.32
N VAL A 156 -1.16 -6.82 38.07
CA VAL A 156 -1.06 -8.29 38.19
C VAL A 156 -1.52 -8.92 36.88
N THR A 157 -0.59 -9.47 36.10
CA THR A 157 -0.92 -10.11 34.81
C THR A 157 -1.43 -11.53 35.02
N ARG A 158 -0.91 -12.24 36.03
CA ARG A 158 -1.25 -13.64 36.25
C ARG A 158 -0.89 -14.14 37.64
N TRP A 159 -1.79 -14.91 38.25
CA TRP A 159 -1.50 -15.71 39.43
C TRP A 159 -0.95 -17.09 39.04
N LEU A 160 0.19 -17.47 39.63
CA LEU A 160 0.80 -18.80 39.44
C LEU A 160 0.31 -19.81 40.49
N LYS A 161 -0.34 -19.34 41.56
CA LYS A 161 -0.87 -20.14 42.67
C LYS A 161 -2.30 -19.71 43.00
N ALA A 162 -3.18 -20.67 43.28
CA ALA A 162 -4.57 -20.43 43.66
C ALA A 162 -4.77 -20.46 45.18
N VAL A 163 -5.86 -19.85 45.66
CA VAL A 163 -6.24 -19.90 47.09
C VAL A 163 -6.41 -21.36 47.51
N GLY A 164 -5.66 -21.77 48.53
CA GLY A 164 -5.57 -23.14 49.04
C GLY A 164 -4.31 -23.90 48.61
N ASP A 165 -3.49 -23.36 47.71
CA ASP A 165 -2.24 -23.99 47.28
C ASP A 165 -1.10 -23.78 48.27
N SER A 166 -0.25 -24.80 48.43
CA SER A 166 0.99 -24.71 49.19
C SER A 166 2.09 -24.05 48.38
N VAL A 167 2.85 -23.17 49.03
CA VAL A 167 3.94 -22.39 48.44
C VAL A 167 5.17 -22.47 49.35
N ASP A 168 6.34 -22.70 48.77
CA ASP A 168 7.61 -22.64 49.48
C ASP A 168 8.11 -21.18 49.58
N ALA A 169 9.01 -20.90 50.53
CA ALA A 169 9.67 -19.60 50.59
C ALA A 169 10.53 -19.38 49.34
N ASP A 170 10.52 -18.17 48.80
CA ASP A 170 11.17 -17.76 47.55
C ASP A 170 10.60 -18.41 46.27
N GLU A 171 9.48 -19.13 46.34
CA GLU A 171 8.78 -19.67 45.17
C GLU A 171 7.93 -18.59 44.47
N PRO A 172 7.91 -18.49 43.12
CA PRO A 172 7.13 -17.47 42.40
C PRO A 172 5.62 -17.65 42.60
N LEU A 173 4.94 -16.57 43.01
CA LEU A 173 3.51 -16.54 43.33
C LEU A 173 2.64 -15.93 42.24
N LEU A 174 3.10 -14.81 41.67
CA LEU A 174 2.38 -14.07 40.64
C LEU A 174 3.36 -13.30 39.75
N GLU A 175 2.88 -12.96 38.56
CA GLU A 175 3.56 -12.09 37.61
C GLU A 175 2.96 -10.69 37.68
N VAL A 176 3.82 -9.67 37.75
CA VAL A 176 3.42 -8.26 37.75
C VAL A 176 4.08 -7.56 36.58
N SER A 177 3.28 -6.92 35.76
CA SER A 177 3.74 -6.06 34.68
C SER A 177 3.85 -4.61 35.14
N THR A 178 4.97 -3.98 34.80
CA THR A 178 5.22 -2.56 35.02
C THR A 178 5.53 -1.92 33.67
N ASP A 179 5.50 -0.58 33.60
CA ASP A 179 5.79 0.21 32.39
C ASP A 179 7.19 -0.05 31.76
N LYS A 180 8.03 -0.90 32.38
CA LYS A 180 9.39 -1.19 31.91
C LYS A 180 9.74 -2.67 31.83
N VAL A 181 9.26 -3.52 32.75
CA VAL A 181 9.62 -4.94 32.81
C VAL A 181 8.51 -5.77 33.50
N ASP A 182 8.28 -6.99 33.03
CA ASP A 182 7.49 -8.00 33.74
C ASP A 182 8.36 -8.70 34.80
N THR A 183 7.93 -8.69 36.06
CA THR A 183 8.68 -9.26 37.19
C THR A 183 7.84 -10.27 37.95
N GLU A 184 8.43 -11.42 38.27
CA GLU A 184 7.81 -12.43 39.15
C GLU A 184 7.98 -12.03 40.61
N ILE A 185 6.90 -12.07 41.39
CA ILE A 185 6.92 -11.80 42.83
C ILE A 185 7.02 -13.14 43.59
N PRO A 186 8.13 -13.41 44.29
CA PRO A 186 8.29 -14.64 45.07
C PRO A 186 7.59 -14.57 46.42
N SER A 187 7.32 -15.74 47.01
CA SER A 187 6.72 -15.86 48.33
C SER A 187 7.69 -15.47 49.45
N PRO A 188 7.33 -14.57 50.37
CA PRO A 188 8.19 -14.20 51.50
C PRO A 188 8.32 -15.31 52.56
N VAL A 189 7.38 -16.26 52.61
CA VAL A 189 7.35 -17.36 53.59
C VAL A 189 6.77 -18.65 52.98
N ALA A 190 7.16 -19.81 53.50
CA ALA A 190 6.53 -21.07 53.14
C ALA A 190 5.17 -21.21 53.86
N GLY A 191 4.10 -21.58 53.15
CA GLY A 191 2.76 -21.66 53.72
C GLY A 191 1.67 -22.04 52.70
N VAL A 192 0.43 -21.70 53.01
CA VAL A 192 -0.74 -21.91 52.13
C VAL A 192 -1.36 -20.56 51.79
N LEU A 193 -1.67 -20.32 50.52
CA LEU A 193 -2.32 -19.10 50.07
C LEU A 193 -3.76 -19.05 50.61
N LEU A 194 -4.06 -18.14 51.54
CA LEU A 194 -5.36 -18.09 52.22
C LEU A 194 -6.37 -17.17 51.54
N GLU A 195 -5.90 -16.08 50.92
CA GLU A 195 -6.73 -15.06 50.31
C GLU A 195 -5.94 -14.29 49.26
N ILE A 196 -6.56 -14.00 48.11
CA ILE A 196 -6.06 -13.07 47.10
C ILE A 196 -6.85 -11.77 47.25
N THR A 197 -6.16 -10.67 47.53
CA THR A 197 -6.76 -9.34 47.75
C THR A 197 -6.80 -8.52 46.45
N VAL A 198 -5.87 -8.76 45.51
CA VAL A 198 -5.80 -8.10 44.20
C VAL A 198 -5.92 -9.15 43.09
N GLY A 199 -6.94 -9.01 42.24
CA GLY A 199 -7.25 -9.94 41.16
C GLY A 199 -6.27 -9.90 39.98
N GLU A 200 -6.40 -10.86 39.06
CA GLU A 200 -5.77 -10.75 37.74
C GLU A 200 -6.34 -9.53 37.00
N ASP A 201 -5.48 -8.84 36.23
CA ASP A 201 -5.75 -7.59 35.52
C ASP A 201 -6.03 -6.36 36.41
N GLU A 202 -5.75 -6.44 37.73
CA GLU A 202 -5.91 -5.34 38.68
C GLU A 202 -4.57 -4.67 39.02
N THR A 203 -4.59 -3.34 39.13
CA THR A 203 -3.40 -2.52 39.43
C THR A 203 -3.24 -2.32 40.94
N ALA A 204 -2.03 -2.55 41.44
CA ALA A 204 -1.66 -2.35 42.84
C ALA A 204 -0.51 -1.34 42.98
N GLU A 205 -0.62 -0.44 43.96
CA GLU A 205 0.46 0.48 44.32
C GLU A 205 1.59 -0.24 45.07
N VAL A 206 2.81 0.29 44.99
CA VAL A 206 3.95 -0.26 45.77
C VAL A 206 3.61 -0.23 47.27
N GLY A 207 3.76 -1.39 47.93
CA GLY A 207 3.39 -1.59 49.33
C GLY A 207 1.93 -2.01 49.57
N ALA A 208 1.10 -2.10 48.52
CA ALA A 208 -0.24 -2.64 48.63
C ALA A 208 -0.21 -4.16 48.90
N LYS A 209 -1.21 -4.62 49.66
CA LYS A 209 -1.38 -6.03 50.03
C LYS A 209 -1.99 -6.81 48.86
N LEU A 210 -1.25 -7.79 48.35
CA LEU A 210 -1.63 -8.63 47.21
C LEU A 210 -2.36 -9.90 47.65
N ALA A 211 -1.86 -10.55 48.71
CA ALA A 211 -2.44 -11.79 49.24
C ALA A 211 -2.01 -12.06 50.70
N VAL A 212 -2.62 -13.07 51.32
CA VAL A 212 -2.28 -13.57 52.67
C VAL A 212 -1.82 -15.01 52.61
N ILE A 213 -0.68 -15.32 53.23
CA ILE A 213 -0.15 -16.69 53.36
C ILE A 213 -0.26 -17.16 54.81
N GLY A 214 -0.96 -18.27 55.03
CA GLY A 214 -1.12 -18.91 56.32
C GLY A 214 -0.06 -19.98 56.62
N ALA A 215 0.11 -20.30 57.90
CA ALA A 215 0.93 -21.45 58.31
C ALA A 215 0.39 -22.77 57.70
N PRO A 216 1.25 -23.77 57.43
CA PRO A 216 0.82 -25.06 56.90
C PRO A 216 -0.24 -25.71 57.83
N GLY A 217 -1.47 -25.83 57.33
CA GLY A 217 -2.63 -26.32 58.09
C GLY A 217 -3.67 -25.27 58.47
N ALA A 218 -3.48 -24.00 58.13
CA ALA A 218 -4.50 -22.95 58.26
C ALA A 218 -5.62 -23.15 57.21
N ALA A 219 -6.87 -23.16 57.67
CA ALA A 219 -8.03 -23.31 56.79
C ALA A 219 -8.38 -21.96 56.13
N PRO A 220 -8.62 -21.89 54.80
CA PRO A 220 -9.02 -20.67 54.13
C PRO A 220 -10.34 -20.13 54.70
N ALA A 221 -10.42 -18.80 54.85
CA ALA A 221 -11.65 -18.14 55.26
C ALA A 221 -12.73 -18.36 54.19
N ALA A 222 -13.96 -18.68 54.62
CA ALA A 222 -15.05 -18.99 53.72
C ALA A 222 -15.35 -17.81 52.76
N ALA A 223 -15.38 -18.10 51.47
CA ALA A 223 -15.69 -17.14 50.41
C ALA A 223 -17.00 -16.38 50.68
N PRO A 224 -17.06 -15.05 50.48
CA PRO A 224 -18.29 -14.30 50.60
C PRO A 224 -19.26 -14.66 49.47
N ALA A 225 -20.53 -14.88 49.83
CA ALA A 225 -21.61 -15.13 48.87
C ALA A 225 -21.88 -13.88 48.01
N PRO A 226 -22.26 -14.02 46.73
CA PRO A 226 -22.50 -12.89 45.83
C PRO A 226 -23.57 -11.93 46.40
N ALA A 227 -23.21 -10.65 46.50
CA ALA A 227 -24.12 -9.59 46.90
C ALA A 227 -25.21 -9.38 45.84
N ALA A 228 -26.47 -9.37 46.28
CA ALA A 228 -27.63 -9.04 45.47
C ALA A 228 -27.61 -7.57 45.03
N ALA A 229 -27.96 -7.33 43.76
CA ALA A 229 -28.12 -6.00 43.19
C ALA A 229 -29.18 -5.16 43.97
N PRO A 230 -28.96 -3.84 44.15
CA PRO A 230 -29.87 -3.00 44.93
C PRO A 230 -31.20 -2.77 44.20
N ALA A 231 -32.30 -2.98 44.93
CA ALA A 231 -33.63 -2.56 44.55
C ALA A 231 -33.79 -1.02 44.73
N PRO A 232 -34.48 -0.32 43.83
CA PRO A 232 -34.71 1.12 43.95
C PRO A 232 -35.73 1.44 45.07
N ALA A 233 -35.42 2.45 45.89
CA ALA A 233 -36.28 2.97 46.95
C ALA A 233 -37.35 3.96 46.41
N PRO A 234 -38.47 4.16 47.13
CA PRO A 234 -39.72 4.72 46.60
C PRO A 234 -39.79 6.25 46.67
N ALA A 235 -40.40 6.88 45.65
CA ALA A 235 -40.81 8.28 45.66
C ALA A 235 -42.35 8.41 45.75
N ALA A 236 -42.80 9.33 46.59
CA ALA A 236 -44.21 9.66 46.84
C ALA A 236 -44.79 10.70 45.84
N GLU A 237 -46.12 10.61 45.66
CA GLU A 237 -47.15 11.42 44.97
C GLU A 237 -46.93 12.95 44.77
N ALA A 238 -47.51 13.70 43.82
CA ALA A 238 -48.57 13.61 42.76
C ALA A 238 -48.51 14.92 41.88
N PRO A 239 -49.42 15.30 40.93
CA PRO A 239 -50.56 14.63 40.25
C PRO A 239 -50.54 14.71 38.67
N ALA A 240 -51.46 13.99 38.03
CA ALA A 240 -51.77 13.97 36.57
C ALA A 240 -52.63 15.19 36.11
N PRO A 241 -52.72 15.58 34.80
CA PRO A 241 -53.42 14.86 33.70
C PRO A 241 -52.72 14.99 32.31
N ALA A 242 -53.02 14.33 31.18
CA ALA A 242 -54.25 13.75 30.62
C ALA A 242 -53.93 12.63 29.58
N ALA A 243 -54.86 11.68 29.44
CA ALA A 243 -54.95 10.65 28.39
C ALA A 243 -55.57 11.25 27.09
N THR A 244 -55.55 10.71 25.85
CA THR A 244 -55.40 9.38 25.19
C THR A 244 -55.34 9.67 23.65
N PRO A 245 -55.34 8.71 22.68
CA PRO A 245 -54.70 7.39 22.55
C PRO A 245 -53.86 7.24 21.24
N ALA A 246 -52.93 6.28 21.19
CA ALA A 246 -52.33 5.77 19.94
C ALA A 246 -52.82 4.33 19.62
N PRO A 247 -52.89 3.93 18.33
CA PRO A 247 -53.74 2.83 17.86
C PRO A 247 -53.17 1.42 18.04
N ALA A 248 -54.09 0.46 17.97
CA ALA A 248 -53.91 -0.99 18.14
C ALA A 248 -52.88 -1.64 17.21
N ALA A 249 -52.10 -2.58 17.77
CA ALA A 249 -51.25 -3.52 17.06
C ALA A 249 -52.08 -4.68 16.44
N PRO A 250 -51.75 -5.15 15.22
CA PRO A 250 -52.38 -6.30 14.60
C PRO A 250 -51.85 -7.65 15.11
N ALA A 251 -52.72 -8.66 15.02
CA ALA A 251 -52.56 -10.05 15.50
C ALA A 251 -51.46 -10.87 14.81
N PRO A 252 -50.95 -11.95 15.45
CA PRO A 252 -49.91 -12.81 14.89
C PRO A 252 -50.46 -13.86 13.90
N ALA A 253 -49.70 -14.09 12.82
CA ALA A 253 -49.91 -15.14 11.81
C ALA A 253 -49.17 -16.45 12.20
N PRO A 254 -49.59 -17.62 11.66
CA PRO A 254 -49.34 -18.93 12.27
C PRO A 254 -48.01 -19.61 11.91
N ALA A 255 -47.67 -20.61 12.73
CA ALA A 255 -46.43 -21.37 12.81
C ALA A 255 -46.02 -22.18 11.56
N ALA A 256 -44.72 -22.21 11.31
CA ALA A 256 -44.05 -23.14 10.38
C ALA A 256 -43.69 -24.48 11.10
N PRO A 257 -43.73 -25.64 10.43
CA PRO A 257 -43.38 -26.92 11.04
C PRO A 257 -41.88 -27.26 10.99
N ALA A 258 -41.46 -28.09 11.94
CA ALA A 258 -40.11 -28.59 12.21
C ALA A 258 -39.55 -29.57 11.15
N PRO A 259 -38.21 -29.82 11.13
CA PRO A 259 -37.55 -30.59 10.09
C PRO A 259 -37.51 -32.11 10.38
N ALA A 260 -37.48 -32.92 9.32
CA ALA A 260 -37.29 -34.37 9.35
C ALA A 260 -36.15 -34.80 8.38
N PRO A 261 -35.55 -35.99 8.55
CA PRO A 261 -34.11 -36.24 8.38
C PRO A 261 -33.66 -36.73 6.99
N ALA A 262 -32.33 -36.72 6.83
CA ALA A 262 -31.56 -37.08 5.64
C ALA A 262 -31.87 -38.46 5.04
N ALA A 263 -31.94 -38.52 3.70
CA ALA A 263 -31.96 -39.74 2.90
C ALA A 263 -30.98 -39.65 1.72
N ALA A 264 -30.44 -40.81 1.37
CA ALA A 264 -29.29 -41.06 0.52
C ALA A 264 -29.43 -40.69 -0.97
N ALA A 265 -28.28 -40.45 -1.60
CA ALA A 265 -28.11 -40.16 -3.02
C ALA A 265 -28.50 -41.33 -3.95
N PRO A 266 -29.14 -41.06 -5.11
CA PRO A 266 -29.16 -41.97 -6.25
C PRO A 266 -28.13 -41.60 -7.33
N ALA A 267 -27.66 -42.64 -8.01
CA ALA A 267 -26.66 -42.62 -9.07
C ALA A 267 -27.10 -41.88 -10.35
N ALA A 268 -26.11 -41.34 -11.07
CA ALA A 268 -26.27 -40.67 -12.36
C ALA A 268 -26.59 -41.64 -13.52
N PRO A 269 -27.50 -41.28 -14.46
CA PRO A 269 -27.58 -41.91 -15.77
C PRO A 269 -26.71 -41.17 -16.81
N ALA A 270 -26.18 -41.94 -17.75
CA ALA A 270 -25.33 -41.51 -18.87
C ALA A 270 -26.07 -40.60 -19.88
N PRO A 271 -25.36 -39.70 -20.61
CA PRO A 271 -25.98 -38.81 -21.58
C PRO A 271 -26.37 -39.51 -22.89
N ALA A 272 -27.62 -39.31 -23.31
CA ALA A 272 -28.14 -39.69 -24.63
C ALA A 272 -27.81 -38.60 -25.68
N ALA A 273 -27.59 -39.04 -26.92
CA ALA A 273 -27.25 -38.23 -28.09
C ALA A 273 -28.38 -37.25 -28.53
N PRO A 274 -28.05 -36.05 -29.09
CA PRO A 274 -29.07 -35.11 -29.54
C PRO A 274 -29.62 -35.45 -30.94
N ALA A 275 -30.95 -35.38 -31.06
CA ALA A 275 -31.71 -35.39 -32.31
C ALA A 275 -31.82 -33.96 -32.91
N PRO A 276 -32.00 -33.81 -34.24
CA PRO A 276 -31.97 -32.51 -34.93
C PRO A 276 -33.29 -31.73 -34.79
N ALA A 277 -33.19 -30.40 -34.64
CA ALA A 277 -34.31 -29.47 -34.55
C ALA A 277 -34.75 -28.92 -35.94
N PRO A 278 -36.02 -28.47 -36.11
CA PRO A 278 -36.64 -28.19 -37.40
C PRO A 278 -36.41 -26.76 -37.91
N ALA A 279 -36.48 -26.60 -39.23
CA ALA A 279 -36.35 -25.33 -39.95
C ALA A 279 -37.60 -24.43 -39.80
N ALA A 280 -37.36 -23.12 -39.62
CA ALA A 280 -38.40 -22.07 -39.60
C ALA A 280 -38.49 -21.35 -40.97
N PRO A 281 -39.66 -20.77 -41.33
CA PRO A 281 -39.99 -20.36 -42.70
C PRO A 281 -39.55 -18.93 -43.05
N ALA A 282 -39.31 -18.71 -44.35
CA ALA A 282 -38.94 -17.42 -44.93
C ALA A 282 -40.11 -16.44 -45.05
N ALA A 283 -39.83 -15.15 -44.79
CA ALA A 283 -40.73 -14.01 -45.03
C ALA A 283 -40.26 -13.16 -46.24
N PRO A 284 -41.16 -12.39 -46.88
CA PRO A 284 -41.06 -12.01 -48.30
C PRO A 284 -40.29 -10.71 -48.58
N GLN A 285 -39.72 -10.62 -49.80
CA GLN A 285 -39.08 -9.42 -50.35
C GLN A 285 -40.11 -8.44 -50.96
N ALA A 286 -39.86 -7.14 -50.79
CA ALA A 286 -40.56 -6.02 -51.44
C ALA A 286 -39.52 -5.05 -52.08
N PRO A 287 -39.94 -4.21 -53.06
CA PRO A 287 -39.22 -4.01 -54.32
C PRO A 287 -38.22 -2.84 -54.38
N SER A 288 -37.33 -2.95 -55.37
CA SER A 288 -36.28 -1.99 -55.75
C SER A 288 -36.84 -0.65 -56.27
N ALA A 289 -36.30 0.46 -55.77
CA ALA A 289 -36.51 1.82 -56.27
C ALA A 289 -35.51 2.18 -57.40
N PRO A 290 -35.88 3.09 -58.35
CA PRO A 290 -35.12 3.34 -59.56
C PRO A 290 -33.93 4.32 -59.37
N ALA A 291 -32.95 4.17 -60.26
CA ALA A 291 -31.71 4.92 -60.34
C ALA A 291 -31.90 6.43 -60.62
N PRO A 292 -31.05 7.34 -60.09
CA PRO A 292 -30.99 8.71 -60.53
C PRO A 292 -30.29 8.85 -61.88
N ALA A 293 -30.81 9.79 -62.66
CA ALA A 293 -30.40 10.14 -64.00
C ALA A 293 -29.02 10.80 -64.10
N ALA A 294 -28.49 10.73 -65.32
CA ALA A 294 -27.23 11.23 -65.81
C ALA A 294 -26.90 12.69 -65.41
N ALA A 295 -25.70 12.88 -64.85
CA ALA A 295 -24.97 14.13 -64.95
C ALA A 295 -24.10 14.08 -66.21
N ARG A 296 -24.17 15.16 -66.99
CA ARG A 296 -23.48 15.34 -68.27
C ARG A 296 -21.98 15.55 -68.04
N ASP A 297 -21.17 14.79 -68.76
CA ASP A 297 -19.72 14.97 -68.86
C ASP A 297 -19.37 16.34 -69.46
N THR A 298 -18.53 17.09 -68.75
CA THR A 298 -17.71 18.15 -69.33
C THR A 298 -16.45 17.53 -69.89
N ASP A 299 -16.39 17.48 -71.23
CA ASP A 299 -15.25 17.10 -72.06
C ASP A 299 -14.12 18.13 -71.88
N GLU A 300 -12.98 17.67 -71.35
CA GLU A 300 -11.72 18.41 -71.44
C GLU A 300 -10.66 17.52 -72.09
N GLY A 301 -10.51 17.68 -73.41
CA GLY A 301 -9.17 17.84 -74.00
C GLY A 301 -8.43 16.63 -74.55
N ALA A 302 -9.04 15.46 -74.75
CA ALA A 302 -8.38 14.36 -75.48
C ALA A 302 -8.88 14.27 -76.93
N TYR A 303 -8.04 14.67 -77.90
CA TYR A 303 -8.35 14.51 -79.32
C TYR A 303 -8.29 13.02 -79.71
N VAL A 304 -9.44 12.33 -79.66
CA VAL A 304 -9.58 10.89 -79.93
C VAL A 304 -10.11 10.68 -81.35
N THR A 305 -9.48 9.80 -82.13
CA THR A 305 -9.92 9.51 -83.51
C THR A 305 -11.25 8.72 -83.53
N PRO A 306 -12.10 8.87 -84.56
CA PRO A 306 -13.41 8.21 -84.63
C PRO A 306 -13.36 6.68 -84.47
N LEU A 307 -12.26 6.06 -84.91
CA LEU A 307 -12.02 4.63 -84.75
C LEU A 307 -11.86 4.21 -83.29
N VAL A 308 -11.19 5.01 -82.46
CA VAL A 308 -10.96 4.72 -81.04
C VAL A 308 -12.25 4.93 -80.24
N ARG A 309 -13.07 5.93 -80.60
CA ARG A 309 -14.40 6.14 -80.00
C ARG A 309 -15.36 4.98 -80.30
N LYS A 310 -15.36 4.49 -81.55
CA LYS A 310 -16.14 3.31 -81.94
C LYS A 310 -15.69 2.05 -81.18
N LEU A 311 -14.37 1.84 -81.08
CA LEU A 311 -13.81 0.68 -80.41
C LEU A 311 -14.03 0.68 -78.88
N ALA A 312 -14.07 1.86 -78.26
CA ALA A 312 -14.39 2.01 -76.83
C ALA A 312 -15.86 1.72 -76.53
N ALA A 313 -16.78 2.17 -77.40
CA ALA A 313 -18.19 1.85 -77.30
C ALA A 313 -18.46 0.34 -77.51
N GLU A 314 -17.78 -0.30 -78.48
CA GLU A 314 -17.92 -1.74 -78.74
C GLU A 314 -17.39 -2.62 -77.58
N ASN A 315 -16.37 -2.15 -76.85
CA ASN A 315 -15.77 -2.88 -75.74
C ASN A 315 -16.28 -2.42 -74.35
N GLY A 316 -17.25 -1.49 -74.30
CA GLY A 316 -17.83 -0.99 -73.06
C GLY A 316 -16.86 -0.22 -72.16
N VAL A 317 -15.83 0.40 -72.73
CA VAL A 317 -14.76 1.10 -72.00
C VAL A 317 -15.01 2.61 -72.00
N ALA A 318 -15.07 3.23 -70.82
CA ALA A 318 -15.18 4.68 -70.69
C ALA A 318 -13.83 5.34 -71.04
N LEU A 319 -13.81 6.21 -72.05
CA LEU A 319 -12.55 6.83 -72.51
C LEU A 319 -11.88 7.73 -71.45
N SER A 320 -12.65 8.28 -70.52
CA SER A 320 -12.15 9.08 -69.40
C SER A 320 -11.32 8.29 -68.39
N SER A 321 -11.46 6.96 -68.34
CA SER A 321 -10.68 6.09 -67.44
C SER A 321 -9.46 5.45 -68.13
N VAL A 322 -9.23 5.74 -69.42
CA VAL A 322 -8.12 5.17 -70.20
C VAL A 322 -7.01 6.18 -70.37
N LYS A 323 -5.82 5.86 -69.85
CA LYS A 323 -4.61 6.68 -70.03
C LYS A 323 -3.97 6.39 -71.40
N GLY A 324 -3.93 7.39 -72.28
CA GLY A 324 -3.40 7.24 -73.64
C GLY A 324 -1.88 7.17 -73.71
N THR A 325 -1.34 6.25 -74.51
CA THR A 325 0.11 6.04 -74.69
C THR A 325 0.69 6.70 -75.95
N GLY A 326 -0.16 7.36 -76.75
CA GLY A 326 0.26 8.03 -77.98
C GLY A 326 0.95 9.38 -77.76
N VAL A 327 1.75 9.80 -78.75
CA VAL A 327 2.46 11.10 -78.75
C VAL A 327 1.48 12.24 -78.43
N GLY A 328 1.77 12.99 -77.36
CA GLY A 328 0.91 14.05 -76.83
C GLY A 328 -0.23 13.56 -75.92
N GLY A 329 -0.15 12.36 -75.33
CA GLY A 329 -1.16 11.81 -74.42
C GLY A 329 -2.40 11.23 -75.11
N ARG A 330 -2.33 11.00 -76.43
CA ARG A 330 -3.47 10.52 -77.22
C ARG A 330 -3.77 9.04 -76.96
N ILE A 331 -5.06 8.72 -76.80
CA ILE A 331 -5.55 7.34 -76.63
C ILE A 331 -5.49 6.62 -77.98
N ARG A 332 -4.78 5.49 -78.03
CA ARG A 332 -4.63 4.64 -79.21
C ARG A 332 -5.54 3.42 -79.13
N LYS A 333 -5.73 2.74 -80.27
CA LYS A 333 -6.50 1.49 -80.36
C LYS A 333 -6.05 0.46 -79.32
N GLN A 334 -4.74 0.30 -79.14
CA GLN A 334 -4.15 -0.64 -78.18
C GLN A 334 -4.51 -0.33 -76.72
N ASP A 335 -4.67 0.95 -76.36
CA ASP A 335 -4.97 1.35 -74.98
C ASP A 335 -6.42 0.97 -74.61
N VAL A 336 -7.35 1.09 -75.56
CA VAL A 336 -8.75 0.69 -75.39
C VAL A 336 -8.90 -0.83 -75.37
N ILE A 337 -8.14 -1.55 -76.20
CA ILE A 337 -8.13 -3.02 -76.18
C ILE A 337 -7.57 -3.51 -74.85
N ALA A 338 -6.45 -2.97 -74.38
CA ALA A 338 -5.85 -3.36 -73.11
C ALA A 338 -6.78 -3.05 -71.92
N ALA A 339 -7.45 -1.89 -71.91
CA ALA A 339 -8.44 -1.55 -70.89
C ALA A 339 -9.67 -2.48 -70.95
N GLY A 340 -10.12 -2.84 -72.15
CA GLY A 340 -11.21 -3.80 -72.36
C GLY A 340 -10.85 -5.21 -71.92
N GLU A 341 -9.63 -5.67 -72.22
CA GLU A 341 -9.11 -6.96 -71.78
C GLU A 341 -8.89 -7.01 -70.26
N ALA A 342 -8.40 -5.94 -69.65
CA ALA A 342 -8.29 -5.83 -68.19
C ALA A 342 -9.67 -5.86 -67.50
N ALA A 343 -10.68 -5.17 -68.06
CA ALA A 343 -12.05 -5.23 -67.57
C ALA A 343 -12.67 -6.62 -67.75
N LYS A 344 -12.34 -7.32 -68.85
CA LYS A 344 -12.81 -8.68 -69.13
C LYS A 344 -12.10 -9.74 -68.28
N ALA A 345 -10.83 -9.52 -67.93
CA ALA A 345 -10.08 -10.35 -66.99
C ALA A 345 -10.56 -10.16 -65.54
N ALA A 346 -11.00 -8.96 -65.17
CA ALA A 346 -11.67 -8.69 -63.90
C ALA A 346 -13.12 -9.22 -63.84
N ALA A 347 -13.76 -9.44 -64.99
CA ALA A 347 -15.12 -9.97 -65.12
C ALA A 347 -15.19 -11.47 -65.47
N ALA A 348 -14.04 -12.17 -65.54
CA ALA A 348 -14.02 -13.62 -65.66
C ALA A 348 -14.45 -14.23 -64.30
N PRO A 349 -15.49 -15.08 -64.26
CA PRO A 349 -15.92 -15.69 -63.01
C PRO A 349 -14.81 -16.59 -62.51
N ALA A 350 -14.18 -16.19 -61.39
CA ALA A 350 -13.39 -17.11 -60.59
C ALA A 350 -14.28 -18.32 -60.27
N PRO A 351 -13.71 -19.55 -60.20
CA PRO A 351 -14.47 -20.71 -59.73
C PRO A 351 -15.18 -20.31 -58.44
N ALA A 352 -16.47 -20.64 -58.34
CA ALA A 352 -17.22 -20.43 -57.11
C ALA A 352 -16.52 -21.24 -55.99
N ALA A 353 -15.58 -20.58 -55.31
CA ALA A 353 -15.13 -20.99 -54.01
C ALA A 353 -16.39 -20.95 -53.16
N ALA A 354 -16.81 -22.13 -52.70
CA ALA A 354 -17.78 -22.24 -51.63
C ALA A 354 -17.47 -21.13 -50.63
N ALA A 355 -18.47 -20.28 -50.33
CA ALA A 355 -18.31 -19.17 -49.42
C ALA A 355 -17.59 -19.70 -48.19
N ALA A 356 -16.30 -19.34 -48.07
CA ALA A 356 -15.52 -19.72 -46.92
C ALA A 356 -16.31 -19.17 -45.73
N PRO A 357 -16.68 -20.01 -44.74
CA PRO A 357 -17.37 -19.51 -43.57
C PRO A 357 -16.55 -18.33 -43.06
N ALA A 358 -17.21 -17.18 -42.89
CA ALA A 358 -16.58 -15.96 -42.39
C ALA A 358 -15.68 -16.38 -41.23
N ALA A 359 -14.37 -16.20 -41.39
CA ALA A 359 -13.41 -16.70 -40.43
C ALA A 359 -13.80 -16.12 -39.06
N ALA A 360 -14.27 -17.00 -38.17
CA ALA A 360 -14.53 -16.64 -36.81
C ALA A 360 -13.26 -15.96 -36.28
N PRO A 361 -13.36 -14.82 -35.57
CA PRO A 361 -12.19 -14.12 -35.07
C PRO A 361 -11.32 -15.15 -34.34
N ALA A 362 -10.07 -15.30 -34.81
CA ALA A 362 -9.16 -16.30 -34.31
C ALA A 362 -9.14 -16.20 -32.77
N ALA A 363 -9.50 -17.30 -32.11
CA ALA A 363 -9.45 -17.36 -30.65
C ALA A 363 -8.07 -16.89 -30.20
N LYS A 364 -8.01 -15.87 -29.34
CA LYS A 364 -6.75 -15.40 -28.76
C LYS A 364 -6.07 -16.60 -28.12
N LYS A 365 -4.99 -17.08 -28.73
CA LYS A 365 -4.22 -18.21 -28.20
C LYS A 365 -3.74 -17.80 -26.80
N ALA A 366 -3.99 -18.67 -25.81
CA ALA A 366 -3.51 -18.43 -24.45
C ALA A 366 -1.98 -18.22 -24.49
N PRO A 367 -1.45 -17.27 -23.69
CA PRO A 367 -0.01 -17.03 -23.64
C PRO A 367 0.70 -18.30 -23.18
N ALA A 368 1.76 -18.70 -23.88
CA ALA A 368 2.64 -19.75 -23.41
C ALA A 368 3.47 -19.17 -22.25
N LEU A 369 3.31 -19.74 -21.06
CA LEU A 369 4.05 -19.32 -19.87
C LEU A 369 5.35 -20.12 -19.77
N GLU A 370 6.47 -19.45 -19.56
CA GLU A 370 7.76 -20.10 -19.32
C GLU A 370 7.82 -20.69 -17.90
N VAL A 371 8.47 -21.84 -17.77
CA VAL A 371 8.67 -22.46 -16.44
C VAL A 371 9.74 -21.68 -15.70
N SER A 372 9.37 -21.08 -14.56
CA SER A 372 10.31 -20.35 -13.72
C SER A 372 11.43 -21.27 -13.20
N PRO A 373 12.70 -20.84 -13.26
CA PRO A 373 13.84 -21.60 -12.73
C PRO A 373 13.82 -21.73 -11.20
N LEU A 374 13.01 -20.92 -10.50
CA LEU A 374 12.87 -20.97 -9.04
C LEU A 374 12.08 -22.20 -8.54
N ARG A 375 11.42 -22.94 -9.44
CA ARG A 375 10.60 -24.09 -9.07
C ARG A 375 11.45 -25.16 -8.37
N GLY A 376 11.10 -25.49 -7.12
CA GLY A 376 11.77 -26.53 -6.33
C GLY A 376 13.04 -26.08 -5.59
N GLN A 377 13.34 -24.78 -5.60
CA GLN A 377 14.50 -24.23 -4.87
C GLN A 377 14.07 -23.60 -3.54
N THR A 378 14.95 -23.70 -2.53
CA THR A 378 14.88 -22.93 -1.29
C THR A 378 15.91 -21.80 -1.39
N VAL A 379 15.45 -20.56 -1.29
CA VAL A 379 16.31 -19.37 -1.39
C VAL A 379 16.21 -18.58 -0.09
N LYS A 380 17.35 -18.12 0.43
CA LYS A 380 17.39 -17.25 1.62
C LYS A 380 16.65 -15.94 1.35
N MET A 381 15.83 -15.50 2.29
CA MET A 381 15.18 -14.18 2.19
C MET A 381 16.23 -13.07 2.21
N THR A 382 16.07 -12.07 1.35
CA THR A 382 16.89 -10.85 1.42
C THR A 382 16.54 -10.05 2.69
N ARG A 383 17.50 -9.26 3.20
CA ARG A 383 17.27 -8.37 4.37
C ARG A 383 16.07 -7.46 4.15
N MET A 384 15.98 -6.85 2.96
CA MET A 384 14.85 -6.00 2.57
C MET A 384 13.52 -6.75 2.63
N ARG A 385 13.45 -8.00 2.12
CA ARG A 385 12.20 -8.77 2.15
C ARG A 385 11.81 -9.19 3.57
N LYS A 386 12.78 -9.50 4.42
CA LYS A 386 12.54 -9.77 5.85
C LYS A 386 11.97 -8.53 6.55
N LEU A 387 12.62 -7.38 6.39
CA LEU A 387 12.17 -6.11 6.99
C LEU A 387 10.77 -5.70 6.53
N ILE A 388 10.46 -5.83 5.24
CA ILE A 388 9.11 -5.57 4.72
C ILE A 388 8.11 -6.52 5.37
N GLY A 389 8.44 -7.81 5.47
CA GLY A 389 7.58 -8.81 6.11
C GLY A 389 7.28 -8.47 7.57
N ASP A 390 8.32 -8.16 8.35
CA ASP A 390 8.22 -7.82 9.77
C ASP A 390 7.36 -6.55 9.96
N ASN A 391 7.56 -5.52 9.14
CA ASN A 391 6.77 -4.29 9.18
C ASN A 391 5.29 -4.51 8.80
N MET A 392 5.01 -5.35 7.80
CA MET A 392 3.62 -5.65 7.41
C MET A 392 2.89 -6.49 8.46
N MET A 393 3.57 -7.44 9.10
CA MET A 393 3.01 -8.20 10.21
C MET A 393 2.77 -7.30 11.43
N LYS A 394 3.69 -6.39 11.73
CA LYS A 394 3.49 -5.39 12.79
C LYS A 394 2.26 -4.53 12.52
N ALA A 395 2.06 -4.05 11.29
CA ALA A 395 0.87 -3.29 10.91
C ALA A 395 -0.42 -4.10 11.13
N LEU A 396 -0.46 -5.38 10.70
CA LEU A 396 -1.63 -6.24 10.86
C LEU A 396 -1.95 -6.57 12.32
N HIS A 397 -0.95 -6.72 13.18
CA HIS A 397 -1.18 -7.02 14.60
C HIS A 397 -1.53 -5.77 15.42
N SER A 398 -1.06 -4.60 15.02
CA SER A 398 -1.33 -3.34 15.74
C SER A 398 -2.61 -2.65 15.27
N GLN A 399 -2.94 -2.71 13.98
CA GLN A 399 -4.06 -1.95 13.41
C GLN A 399 -5.29 -2.83 13.21
N ALA A 400 -6.47 -2.35 13.64
CA ALA A 400 -7.73 -3.05 13.41
C ALA A 400 -8.22 -2.76 11.98
N GLN A 401 -7.63 -3.41 10.98
CA GLN A 401 -7.87 -3.02 9.58
C GLN A 401 -9.25 -3.45 9.06
N LEU A 402 -9.98 -2.51 8.47
CA LEU A 402 -11.20 -2.73 7.70
C LEU A 402 -11.05 -2.11 6.30
N THR A 403 -11.71 -2.69 5.29
CA THR A 403 -11.75 -2.14 3.94
C THR A 403 -13.18 -1.81 3.52
N SER A 404 -13.38 -0.60 3.00
CA SER A 404 -14.63 -0.19 2.34
C SER A 404 -14.39 0.04 0.85
N VAL A 405 -15.36 -0.32 0.01
CA VAL A 405 -15.21 -0.27 -1.46
C VAL A 405 -16.39 0.46 -2.08
N VAL A 406 -16.11 1.35 -3.04
CA VAL A 406 -17.12 2.04 -3.86
C VAL A 406 -16.82 1.90 -5.35
N GLU A 407 -17.86 1.95 -6.17
CA GLU A 407 -17.74 2.07 -7.62
C GLU A 407 -17.75 3.55 -8.04
N VAL A 408 -16.94 3.90 -9.04
CA VAL A 408 -16.78 5.27 -9.55
C VAL A 408 -16.86 5.25 -11.08
N ASP A 409 -17.73 6.09 -11.65
CA ASP A 409 -17.77 6.36 -13.10
C ASP A 409 -16.73 7.42 -13.49
N VAL A 410 -15.58 6.98 -14.00
CA VAL A 410 -14.51 7.88 -14.46
C VAL A 410 -14.60 8.19 -15.95
N THR A 411 -15.75 7.96 -16.61
CA THR A 411 -15.92 8.20 -18.05
C THR A 411 -15.63 9.65 -18.43
N ARG A 412 -16.13 10.63 -17.67
CA ARG A 412 -15.88 12.05 -17.94
C ARG A 412 -14.40 12.37 -17.81
N LEU A 413 -13.77 11.92 -16.73
CA LEU A 413 -12.34 12.04 -16.49
C LEU A 413 -11.50 11.45 -17.63
N MET A 414 -11.82 10.24 -18.09
CA MET A 414 -11.09 9.56 -19.15
C MET A 414 -11.22 10.28 -20.49
N ARG A 415 -12.40 10.83 -20.81
CA ARG A 415 -12.62 11.66 -22.01
C ARG A 415 -11.82 12.96 -21.93
N LEU A 416 -11.89 13.66 -20.80
CA LEU A 416 -11.15 14.89 -20.56
C LEU A 416 -9.64 14.67 -20.72
N ARG A 417 -9.11 13.62 -20.09
CA ARG A 417 -7.71 13.22 -20.23
C ARG A 417 -7.36 12.92 -21.69
N ALA A 418 -8.21 12.20 -22.42
CA ALA A 418 -7.96 11.88 -23.82
C ALA A 418 -7.87 13.13 -24.71
N GLN A 419 -8.64 14.18 -24.39
CA GLN A 419 -8.60 15.47 -25.06
C GLN A 419 -7.36 16.29 -24.71
N ALA A 420 -6.91 16.27 -23.44
CA ALA A 420 -5.81 17.11 -22.97
C ALA A 420 -4.40 16.47 -23.09
N LYS A 421 -4.28 15.15 -23.16
CA LYS A 421 -3.00 14.44 -22.93
C LYS A 421 -1.83 14.91 -23.82
N ASP A 422 -2.11 15.26 -25.08
CA ASP A 422 -1.06 15.56 -26.06
C ASP A 422 -0.58 17.01 -25.90
N SER A 423 -1.49 17.96 -25.71
CA SER A 423 -1.16 19.35 -25.39
C SER A 423 -0.49 19.48 -24.02
N PHE A 424 -0.96 18.71 -23.03
CA PHE A 424 -0.35 18.65 -21.70
C PHE A 424 1.09 18.12 -21.79
N ALA A 425 1.33 17.03 -22.53
CA ALA A 425 2.67 16.50 -22.69
C ALA A 425 3.63 17.48 -23.37
N ALA A 426 3.14 18.22 -24.37
CA ALA A 426 3.91 19.26 -25.05
C ALA A 426 4.27 20.44 -24.12
N ARG A 427 3.34 20.84 -23.24
CA ARG A 427 3.53 21.98 -22.31
C ARG A 427 4.36 21.61 -21.08
N GLU A 428 4.08 20.46 -20.47
CA GLU A 428 4.64 20.08 -19.17
C GLU A 428 5.85 19.15 -19.26
N GLY A 429 6.13 18.59 -20.43
CA GLY A 429 7.25 17.64 -20.64
C GLY A 429 7.02 16.25 -20.02
N VAL A 430 5.83 15.99 -19.45
CA VAL A 430 5.46 14.70 -18.86
C VAL A 430 4.10 14.23 -19.39
N LYS A 431 3.93 12.91 -19.53
CA LYS A 431 2.67 12.33 -20.00
C LYS A 431 1.58 12.49 -18.93
N LEU A 432 0.39 12.90 -19.35
CA LEU A 432 -0.78 12.91 -18.49
C LEU A 432 -1.28 11.48 -18.27
N SER A 433 -0.93 10.85 -17.15
CA SER A 433 -1.50 9.57 -16.74
C SER A 433 -2.82 9.78 -15.97
N PRO A 434 -3.61 8.73 -15.68
CA PRO A 434 -4.77 8.85 -14.79
C PRO A 434 -4.40 9.17 -13.33
N MET A 435 -3.21 8.75 -12.88
CA MET A 435 -2.81 8.79 -11.47
C MET A 435 -2.89 10.18 -10.82
N PRO A 436 -2.44 11.29 -11.45
CA PRO A 436 -2.52 12.62 -10.88
C PRO A 436 -3.93 13.05 -10.49
N PHE A 437 -4.96 12.62 -11.22
CA PHE A 437 -6.35 12.93 -10.90
C PHE A 437 -6.81 12.23 -9.62
N TYR A 438 -6.45 10.96 -9.44
CA TYR A 438 -6.75 10.22 -8.21
C TYR A 438 -6.01 10.80 -7.00
N VAL A 439 -4.73 11.14 -7.16
CA VAL A 439 -3.94 11.78 -6.09
C VAL A 439 -4.52 13.14 -5.73
N LYS A 440 -4.89 13.96 -6.73
CA LYS A 440 -5.53 15.26 -6.51
C LYS A 440 -6.85 15.12 -5.76
N ALA A 441 -7.72 14.21 -6.19
CA ALA A 441 -9.00 13.95 -5.56
C ALA A 441 -8.85 13.44 -4.12
N ALA A 442 -7.91 12.51 -3.88
CA ALA A 442 -7.58 12.01 -2.56
C ALA A 442 -7.09 13.14 -1.65
N ALA A 443 -6.07 13.89 -2.06
CA ALA A 443 -5.52 14.99 -1.27
C ALA A 443 -6.54 16.09 -0.97
N GLN A 444 -7.39 16.45 -1.94
CA GLN A 444 -8.48 17.41 -1.72
C GLN A 444 -9.51 16.89 -0.70
N ALA A 445 -9.86 15.60 -0.75
CA ALA A 445 -10.79 15.01 0.21
C ALA A 445 -10.17 14.93 1.62
N LEU A 446 -8.87 14.64 1.75
CA LEU A 446 -8.19 14.57 3.05
C LEU A 446 -8.29 15.90 3.83
N LYS A 447 -8.23 17.05 3.14
CA LYS A 447 -8.44 18.38 3.76
C LYS A 447 -9.80 18.53 4.44
N ALA A 448 -10.84 17.84 3.94
CA ALA A 448 -12.18 17.84 4.53
C ALA A 448 -12.40 16.70 5.54
N HIS A 449 -11.50 15.71 5.56
CA HIS A 449 -11.61 14.49 6.36
C HIS A 449 -10.30 14.23 7.12
N PRO A 450 -9.93 15.10 8.07
CA PRO A 450 -8.62 15.03 8.74
C PRO A 450 -8.43 13.73 9.54
N ILE A 451 -9.50 13.08 9.98
CA ILE A 451 -9.43 11.77 10.66
C ILE A 451 -8.82 10.66 9.78
N VAL A 452 -8.95 10.79 8.45
CA VAL A 452 -8.34 9.86 7.48
C VAL A 452 -6.87 10.25 7.20
N ASN A 453 -6.51 11.52 7.42
CA ASN A 453 -5.15 12.04 7.34
C ASN A 453 -4.55 12.24 8.75
N ALA A 454 -4.54 11.18 9.55
CA ALA A 454 -4.10 11.21 10.93
C ALA A 454 -3.27 9.97 11.29
N ARG A 455 -2.71 9.98 12.50
CA ARG A 455 -1.93 8.90 13.09
C ARG A 455 -2.32 8.71 14.56
N ILE A 456 -2.46 7.46 14.98
CA ILE A 456 -2.49 7.09 16.40
C ILE A 456 -1.05 7.05 16.92
N ASN A 457 -0.78 7.80 17.99
CA ASN A 457 0.45 7.71 18.77
C ASN A 457 0.18 6.78 19.96
N GLU A 458 0.28 5.47 19.72
CA GLU A 458 -0.12 4.45 20.70
C GLU A 458 0.56 4.63 22.06
N ASP A 459 1.87 4.85 22.05
CA ASP A 459 2.68 5.00 23.27
C ASP A 459 2.27 6.22 24.11
N GLU A 460 1.73 7.26 23.46
CA GLU A 460 1.31 8.50 24.12
C GLU A 460 -0.21 8.54 24.41
N GLY A 461 -0.98 7.59 23.85
CA GLY A 461 -2.45 7.66 23.87
C GLY A 461 -3.02 8.87 23.12
N THR A 462 -2.29 9.48 22.19
CA THR A 462 -2.71 10.69 21.46
C THR A 462 -3.00 10.41 19.98
N ILE A 463 -3.70 11.34 19.32
CA ILE A 463 -3.92 11.31 17.87
C ILE A 463 -3.29 12.56 17.25
N THR A 464 -2.44 12.37 16.25
CA THR A 464 -1.89 13.46 15.43
C THR A 464 -2.75 13.62 14.19
N TYR A 465 -3.33 14.81 14.00
CA TYR A 465 -3.97 15.21 12.75
C TYR A 465 -2.98 16.04 11.94
N PHE A 466 -2.66 15.61 10.72
CA PHE A 466 -1.68 16.32 9.90
C PHE A 466 -2.31 17.55 9.24
N ASP A 467 -1.55 18.65 9.19
CA ASP A 467 -1.90 19.90 8.49
C ASP A 467 -1.47 19.89 7.01
N THR A 468 -0.87 18.79 6.56
CA THR A 468 -0.34 18.59 5.21
C THR A 468 -0.72 17.21 4.66
N GLU A 469 -0.94 17.13 3.35
CA GLU A 469 -1.18 15.87 2.66
C GLU A 469 0.09 15.41 1.93
N ASN A 470 0.87 14.54 2.57
CA ASN A 470 2.02 13.90 1.96
C ASN A 470 1.61 12.52 1.44
N ILE A 471 1.52 12.38 0.12
CA ILE A 471 0.92 11.18 -0.50
C ILE A 471 2.02 10.21 -0.95
N GLY A 472 2.11 9.08 -0.25
CA GLY A 472 2.87 7.92 -0.72
C GLY A 472 2.22 7.32 -1.96
N ILE A 473 3.02 6.96 -2.97
CA ILE A 473 2.55 6.27 -4.18
C ILE A 473 3.27 4.94 -4.31
N ALA A 474 2.52 3.85 -4.31
CA ALA A 474 3.07 2.52 -4.49
C ALA A 474 3.65 2.35 -5.92
N VAL A 475 4.95 2.08 -6.04
CA VAL A 475 5.67 1.87 -7.30
C VAL A 475 6.33 0.49 -7.30
N ASP A 476 5.92 -0.32 -8.26
CA ASP A 476 6.50 -1.65 -8.53
C ASP A 476 7.82 -1.52 -9.30
N SER A 477 8.84 -2.27 -8.86
CA SER A 477 10.18 -2.34 -9.46
C SER A 477 10.73 -3.76 -9.37
N GLU A 478 11.82 -4.06 -10.08
CA GLU A 478 12.48 -5.37 -10.02
C GLU A 478 12.99 -5.73 -8.62
N LYS A 479 13.36 -4.72 -7.81
CA LYS A 479 13.77 -4.90 -6.42
C LYS A 479 12.58 -5.10 -5.47
N GLY A 480 11.36 -4.87 -5.96
CA GLY A 480 10.13 -4.97 -5.19
C GLY A 480 9.38 -3.65 -5.12
N LEU A 481 8.38 -3.64 -4.24
CA LEU A 481 7.50 -2.50 -4.04
C LEU A 481 8.17 -1.43 -3.19
N MET A 482 8.12 -0.18 -3.65
CA MET A 482 8.55 1.00 -2.90
C MET A 482 7.42 2.04 -2.89
N THR A 483 7.40 2.89 -1.86
CA THR A 483 6.35 3.90 -1.69
C THR A 483 6.96 5.30 -1.58
N PRO A 484 7.46 5.88 -2.69
CA PRO A 484 7.91 7.27 -2.67
C PRO A 484 6.78 8.25 -2.36
N VAL A 485 7.13 9.40 -1.78
CA VAL A 485 6.21 10.35 -1.18
C VAL A 485 6.19 11.66 -1.96
N ILE A 486 5.01 12.04 -2.45
CA ILE A 486 4.76 13.40 -2.93
C ILE A 486 4.49 14.28 -1.71
N LYS A 487 5.52 15.00 -1.26
CA LYS A 487 5.42 15.97 -0.16
C LYS A 487 4.56 17.16 -0.59
N GLY A 488 3.64 17.60 0.28
CA GLY A 488 2.75 18.74 0.03
C GLY A 488 1.79 18.53 -1.15
N ALA A 489 1.35 17.31 -1.42
CA ALA A 489 0.50 16.99 -2.56
C ALA A 489 -0.83 17.76 -2.56
N GLY A 490 -1.34 18.11 -1.37
CA GLY A 490 -2.58 18.89 -1.21
C GLY A 490 -2.55 20.30 -1.81
N ASP A 491 -1.37 20.86 -2.02
CA ASP A 491 -1.20 22.21 -2.58
C ASP A 491 -0.76 22.19 -4.04
N LEU A 492 -0.51 21.00 -4.60
CA LEU A 492 -0.12 20.84 -5.99
C LEU A 492 -1.35 20.79 -6.92
N ASN A 493 -1.17 21.31 -8.13
CA ASN A 493 -2.08 21.09 -9.25
C ASN A 493 -1.73 19.78 -10.00
N ILE A 494 -2.56 19.38 -10.97
CA ILE A 494 -2.37 18.17 -11.79
C ILE A 494 -0.98 18.14 -12.45
N ALA A 495 -0.47 19.28 -12.91
CA ALA A 495 0.86 19.37 -13.50
C ALA A 495 1.98 19.08 -12.49
N GLY A 496 1.91 19.67 -11.30
CA GLY A 496 2.84 19.44 -10.20
C GLY A 496 2.85 17.98 -9.74
N ILE A 497 1.66 17.41 -9.54
CA ILE A 497 1.50 16.00 -9.16
C ILE A 497 2.04 15.08 -10.27
N ALA A 498 1.76 15.37 -11.55
CA ALA A 498 2.24 14.58 -12.68
C ALA A 498 3.78 14.57 -12.77
N LYS A 499 4.41 15.74 -12.62
CA LYS A 499 5.88 15.87 -12.64
C LYS A 499 6.51 15.13 -11.47
N LYS A 500 6.01 15.33 -10.24
CA LYS A 500 6.50 14.65 -9.04
C LYS A 500 6.32 13.13 -9.11
N THR A 501 5.18 12.67 -9.59
CA THR A 501 4.94 11.23 -9.81
C THR A 501 5.93 10.65 -10.82
N ALA A 502 6.17 11.35 -11.94
CA ALA A 502 7.10 10.89 -12.98
C ALA A 502 8.55 10.86 -12.48
N GLU A 503 8.98 11.89 -11.75
CA GLU A 503 10.29 12.01 -11.12
C GLU A 503 10.53 10.84 -10.14
N LEU A 504 9.67 10.69 -9.14
CA LEU A 504 9.80 9.68 -8.09
C LEU A 504 9.69 8.26 -8.63
N ALA A 505 8.73 7.98 -9.51
CA ALA A 505 8.59 6.67 -10.12
C ALA A 505 9.76 6.35 -11.08
N GLY A 506 10.36 7.37 -11.70
CA GLY A 506 11.60 7.24 -12.46
C GLY A 506 12.78 6.89 -11.55
N ALA A 507 12.91 7.59 -10.42
CA ALA A 507 13.96 7.34 -9.43
C ALA A 507 13.87 5.92 -8.84
N VAL A 508 12.66 5.43 -8.51
CA VAL A 508 12.46 4.05 -8.06
C VAL A 508 12.90 3.03 -9.12
N ARG A 509 12.42 3.18 -10.37
CA ARG A 509 12.74 2.24 -11.45
C ARG A 509 14.21 2.25 -11.86
N THR A 510 14.89 3.39 -11.71
CA THR A 510 16.31 3.54 -12.01
C THR A 510 17.22 3.34 -10.80
N ASN A 511 16.65 2.93 -9.65
CA ASN A 511 17.37 2.71 -8.40
C ASN A 511 18.16 3.93 -7.92
N LYS A 512 17.59 5.13 -8.07
CA LYS A 512 18.13 6.43 -7.65
C LYS A 512 17.26 7.12 -6.59
N ILE A 513 16.30 6.40 -6.00
CA ILE A 513 15.42 6.93 -4.97
C ILE A 513 16.21 7.16 -3.67
N ARG A 514 15.98 8.30 -3.00
CA ARG A 514 16.67 8.64 -1.75
C ARG A 514 15.82 8.21 -0.54
N PRO A 515 16.43 7.96 0.63
CA PRO A 515 15.67 7.64 1.85
C PRO A 515 14.63 8.71 2.22
N ASP A 516 14.97 9.99 2.04
CA ASP A 516 14.06 11.12 2.30
C ASP A 516 12.83 11.12 1.37
N ASP A 517 12.94 10.55 0.18
CA ASP A 517 11.82 10.42 -0.76
C ASP A 517 10.84 9.32 -0.34
N LEU A 518 11.22 8.44 0.59
CA LEU A 518 10.40 7.33 1.09
C LEU A 518 9.76 7.63 2.46
N ALA A 519 10.09 8.76 3.07
CA ALA A 519 9.68 9.12 4.42
C ALA A 519 8.59 10.21 4.43
N GLY A 520 7.81 10.24 5.52
CA GLY A 520 6.89 11.34 5.82
C GLY A 520 5.53 11.28 5.10
N ALA A 521 5.15 10.14 4.53
CA ALA A 521 3.81 9.96 4.00
C ALA A 521 2.76 9.95 5.12
N THR A 522 1.74 10.78 4.98
CA THR A 522 0.58 10.84 5.89
C THR A 522 -0.58 9.98 5.39
N PHE A 523 -0.61 9.72 4.07
CA PHE A 523 -1.59 8.86 3.40
C PHE A 523 -0.93 8.18 2.20
N THR A 524 -1.44 7.03 1.78
CA THR A 524 -0.88 6.28 0.65
C THR A 524 -1.94 5.98 -0.40
N VAL A 525 -1.54 5.99 -1.68
CA VAL A 525 -2.33 5.52 -2.81
C VAL A 525 -1.60 4.37 -3.52
N SER A 526 -2.33 3.29 -3.79
CA SER A 526 -1.83 2.11 -4.51
C SER A 526 -2.71 1.79 -5.71
N ASN A 527 -2.11 1.40 -6.84
CA ASN A 527 -2.83 1.11 -8.08
C ASN A 527 -2.42 -0.23 -8.70
N THR A 528 -3.10 -1.27 -8.25
CA THR A 528 -3.03 -2.63 -8.83
C THR A 528 -3.98 -2.81 -10.02
N GLY A 529 -4.92 -1.88 -10.22
CA GLY A 529 -5.77 -1.81 -11.39
C GLY A 529 -5.00 -1.78 -12.71
N SER A 530 -3.80 -1.21 -12.70
CA SER A 530 -2.86 -1.25 -13.84
C SER A 530 -2.46 -2.67 -14.29
N ARG A 531 -2.60 -3.67 -13.40
CA ARG A 531 -2.38 -5.10 -13.64
C ARG A 531 -3.68 -5.90 -13.82
N GLY A 532 -4.84 -5.24 -13.76
CA GLY A 532 -6.15 -5.87 -13.97
C GLY A 532 -6.91 -6.29 -12.71
N ALA A 533 -6.38 -6.01 -11.51
CA ALA A 533 -7.10 -6.26 -10.26
C ALA A 533 -8.37 -5.40 -10.18
N LEU A 534 -9.50 -5.96 -9.74
CA LEU A 534 -10.74 -5.20 -9.62
C LEU A 534 -10.68 -4.20 -8.46
N PHE A 535 -10.20 -4.65 -7.31
CA PHE A 535 -9.90 -3.88 -6.11
C PHE A 535 -9.01 -4.75 -5.21
N ASP A 536 -8.34 -4.15 -4.23
CA ASP A 536 -7.56 -4.88 -3.22
C ASP A 536 -7.84 -4.35 -1.82
N THR A 537 -7.67 -5.23 -0.83
CA THR A 537 -7.62 -4.89 0.60
C THR A 537 -6.16 -4.66 0.97
N VAL A 538 -5.62 -3.50 0.60
CA VAL A 538 -4.20 -3.20 0.81
C VAL A 538 -3.93 -3.02 2.30
N ILE A 539 -2.82 -3.60 2.80
CA ILE A 539 -2.41 -3.42 4.20
C ILE A 539 -2.07 -1.94 4.42
N VAL A 540 -2.68 -1.34 5.44
CA VAL A 540 -2.37 0.05 5.82
C VAL A 540 -0.90 0.13 6.25
N PRO A 541 -0.10 1.06 5.68
CA PRO A 541 1.27 1.24 6.13
C PRO A 541 1.34 1.60 7.61
N PRO A 542 2.38 1.16 8.33
CA PRO A 542 2.60 1.59 9.71
C PRO A 542 2.55 3.12 9.81
N THR A 543 2.06 3.65 10.94
CA THR A 543 1.95 5.09 11.24
C THR A 543 0.95 5.91 10.40
N GLN A 544 0.24 5.30 9.45
CA GLN A 544 -0.85 5.94 8.71
C GLN A 544 -2.20 5.38 9.15
N ALA A 545 -3.25 6.21 9.10
CA ALA A 545 -4.61 5.77 9.38
C ALA A 545 -5.26 5.00 8.23
N ALA A 546 -4.86 5.26 6.97
CA ALA A 546 -5.55 4.71 5.81
C ALA A 546 -4.69 4.67 4.53
N ILE A 547 -5.12 3.82 3.59
CA ILE A 547 -4.57 3.68 2.24
C ILE A 547 -5.68 3.52 1.20
N LEU A 548 -5.58 4.25 0.08
CA LEU A 548 -6.50 4.15 -1.05
C LEU A 548 -5.97 3.20 -2.13
N GLY A 549 -6.68 2.11 -2.39
CA GLY A 549 -6.50 1.23 -3.53
C GLY A 549 -7.32 1.70 -4.74
N ILE A 550 -6.69 1.67 -5.92
CA ILE A 550 -7.30 1.98 -7.21
C ILE A 550 -7.37 0.69 -8.04
N GLY A 551 -8.60 0.29 -8.35
CA GLY A 551 -8.93 -0.86 -9.18
C GLY A 551 -8.80 -0.61 -10.68
N ALA A 552 -8.94 -1.68 -11.46
CA ALA A 552 -8.86 -1.62 -12.92
C ALA A 552 -10.02 -0.78 -13.50
N THR A 553 -9.68 0.13 -14.42
CA THR A 553 -10.70 0.83 -15.21
C THR A 553 -11.18 -0.09 -16.32
N VAL A 554 -12.46 -0.47 -16.25
CA VAL A 554 -13.09 -1.40 -17.18
C VAL A 554 -14.35 -0.81 -17.78
N LYS A 555 -14.53 -1.01 -19.09
CA LYS A 555 -15.77 -0.62 -19.78
C LYS A 555 -16.91 -1.53 -19.36
N ARG A 556 -17.99 -0.96 -18.83
CA ARG A 556 -19.19 -1.69 -18.38
C ARG A 556 -20.47 -1.02 -18.89
N PRO A 557 -21.52 -1.80 -19.21
CA PRO A 557 -22.85 -1.23 -19.35
C PRO A 557 -23.32 -0.77 -17.97
N ALA A 558 -23.76 0.48 -17.87
CA ALA A 558 -24.33 1.04 -16.65
C ALA A 558 -25.62 1.81 -16.97
N VAL A 559 -26.53 1.81 -16.01
CA VAL A 559 -27.75 2.62 -16.07
C VAL A 559 -27.38 4.07 -15.77
N ILE A 560 -27.89 4.98 -16.58
CA ILE A 560 -27.59 6.41 -16.54
C ILE A 560 -28.92 7.14 -16.54
N GLU A 561 -29.08 8.04 -15.58
CA GLU A 561 -30.18 9.00 -15.62
C GLU A 561 -29.79 10.19 -16.51
N THR A 562 -30.63 10.47 -17.51
CA THR A 562 -30.48 11.64 -18.40
C THR A 562 -31.75 12.49 -18.32
N PRO A 563 -31.71 13.77 -18.74
CA PRO A 563 -32.92 14.59 -18.82
C PRO A 563 -34.03 13.97 -19.68
N ASP A 564 -33.67 13.13 -20.65
CA ASP A 564 -34.59 12.44 -21.54
C ASP A 564 -35.07 11.08 -20.99
N GLY A 565 -34.61 10.69 -19.80
CA GLY A 565 -34.97 9.45 -19.10
C GLY A 565 -33.78 8.52 -18.82
N THR A 566 -34.10 7.33 -18.31
CA THR A 566 -33.13 6.29 -17.94
C THR A 566 -32.62 5.54 -19.19
N VAL A 567 -31.30 5.52 -19.39
CA VAL A 567 -30.65 4.82 -20.52
C VAL A 567 -29.55 3.88 -20.04
N ILE A 568 -29.20 2.88 -20.85
CA ILE A 568 -28.00 2.06 -20.63
C ILE A 568 -26.89 2.58 -21.53
N GLY A 569 -25.73 2.89 -20.96
CA GLY A 569 -24.56 3.35 -21.71
C GLY A 569 -23.27 2.68 -21.26
N VAL A 570 -22.26 2.74 -22.12
CA VAL A 570 -20.92 2.19 -21.83
C VAL A 570 -20.13 3.20 -21.00
N ARG A 571 -19.74 2.79 -19.78
CA ARG A 571 -18.99 3.61 -18.82
C ARG A 571 -17.63 3.02 -18.51
N ASP A 572 -16.64 3.89 -18.33
CA ASP A 572 -15.33 3.53 -17.78
C ASP A 572 -15.45 3.50 -16.25
N MET A 573 -15.64 2.30 -15.70
CA MET A 573 -15.88 2.08 -14.27
C MET A 573 -14.61 1.65 -13.55
N THR A 574 -14.38 2.18 -12.36
CA THR A 574 -13.27 1.81 -11.47
C THR A 574 -13.80 1.59 -10.05
N TYR A 575 -13.21 0.65 -9.32
CA TYR A 575 -13.42 0.54 -7.87
C TYR A 575 -12.35 1.33 -7.13
N LEU A 576 -12.77 2.00 -6.06
CA LEU A 576 -11.88 2.55 -5.05
C LEU A 576 -12.07 1.76 -3.77
N SER A 577 -10.98 1.23 -3.21
CA SER A 577 -10.97 0.56 -1.92
C SER A 577 -10.19 1.41 -0.91
N LEU A 578 -10.80 1.74 0.23
CA LEU A 578 -10.10 2.36 1.35
C LEU A 578 -9.90 1.31 2.42
N SER A 579 -8.66 0.93 2.68
CA SER A 579 -8.32 0.22 3.92
C SER A 579 -7.94 1.24 4.98
N TYR A 580 -8.38 1.03 6.21
CA TYR A 580 -8.16 1.96 7.31
C TYR A 580 -8.09 1.25 8.66
N ASP A 581 -7.41 1.87 9.62
CA ASP A 581 -7.36 1.42 11.00
C ASP A 581 -8.65 1.84 11.73
N HIS A 582 -9.49 0.85 12.03
CA HIS A 582 -10.81 1.05 12.65
C HIS A 582 -10.71 1.50 14.12
N ARG A 583 -9.51 1.54 14.72
CA ARG A 583 -9.32 2.20 16.02
C ARG A 583 -9.50 3.72 15.95
N LEU A 584 -9.27 4.31 14.77
CA LEU A 584 -9.36 5.76 14.54
C LEU A 584 -10.44 6.12 13.51
N VAL A 585 -10.58 5.36 12.44
CA VAL A 585 -11.50 5.67 11.34
C VAL A 585 -12.72 4.76 11.41
N ASP A 586 -13.88 5.32 11.68
CA ASP A 586 -15.13 4.56 11.63
C ASP A 586 -15.62 4.36 10.18
N GLY A 587 -16.48 3.36 9.99
CA GLY A 587 -17.08 3.10 8.67
C GLY A 587 -17.83 4.30 8.08
N ALA A 588 -18.41 5.16 8.92
CA ALA A 588 -19.05 6.40 8.46
C ALA A 588 -18.03 7.42 7.91
N ASP A 589 -16.86 7.54 8.53
CA ASP A 589 -15.80 8.44 8.08
C ASP A 589 -15.17 7.96 6.79
N ALA A 590 -14.89 6.66 6.70
CA ALA A 590 -14.46 6.01 5.47
C ALA A 590 -15.46 6.22 4.32
N ALA A 591 -16.76 6.05 4.59
CA ALA A 591 -17.82 6.26 3.60
C ALA A 591 -17.91 7.71 3.13
N ARG A 592 -17.81 8.68 4.05
CA ARG A 592 -17.80 10.12 3.71
C ARG A 592 -16.59 10.48 2.85
N TYR A 593 -15.39 10.03 3.23
CA TYR A 593 -14.17 10.26 2.46
C TYR A 593 -14.25 9.65 1.06
N LEU A 594 -14.64 8.37 0.94
CA LEU A 594 -14.80 7.72 -0.36
C LEU A 594 -15.88 8.41 -1.22
N SER A 595 -16.97 8.88 -0.62
CA SER A 595 -18.01 9.64 -1.32
C SER A 595 -17.49 10.98 -1.85
N ALA A 596 -16.65 11.69 -1.08
CA ALA A 596 -16.01 12.92 -1.52
C ALA A 596 -15.04 12.67 -2.69
N VAL A 597 -14.19 11.66 -2.59
CA VAL A 597 -13.27 11.27 -3.68
C VAL A 597 -14.05 10.87 -4.93
N LYS A 598 -15.10 10.05 -4.79
CA LYS A 598 -16.00 9.66 -5.87
C LYS A 598 -16.61 10.90 -6.54
N ALA A 599 -17.19 11.82 -5.76
CA ALA A 599 -17.82 13.02 -6.30
C ALA A 599 -16.84 13.88 -7.12
N ILE A 600 -15.62 14.07 -6.64
CA ILE A 600 -14.58 14.84 -7.35
C ILE A 600 -14.22 14.15 -8.69
N LEU A 601 -14.02 12.84 -8.69
CA LEU A 601 -13.63 12.09 -9.88
C LEU A 601 -14.75 11.99 -10.93
N GLU A 602 -16.00 11.82 -10.49
CA GLU A 602 -17.18 11.75 -11.37
C GLU A 602 -17.54 13.12 -11.95
N ALA A 603 -17.40 14.18 -11.16
CA ALA A 603 -17.54 15.56 -11.64
C ALA A 603 -16.54 15.84 -12.75
N GLY A 604 -15.30 15.36 -12.62
CA GLY A 604 -14.29 15.45 -13.67
C GLY A 604 -13.94 16.89 -14.05
N GLU A 605 -14.10 17.84 -13.14
CA GLU A 605 -13.92 19.28 -13.37
C GLU A 605 -12.45 19.69 -13.23
N PHE A 606 -11.61 19.22 -14.17
CA PHE A 606 -10.17 19.51 -14.20
C PHE A 606 -9.76 20.34 -15.43
N GLU A 607 -10.72 20.87 -16.20
CA GLU A 607 -10.50 21.58 -17.46
C GLU A 607 -9.51 22.75 -17.28
N VAL A 608 -9.71 23.55 -16.23
CA VAL A 608 -8.88 24.73 -15.92
C VAL A 608 -7.43 24.32 -15.64
N GLU A 609 -7.19 23.29 -14.84
CA GLU A 609 -5.84 22.80 -14.54
C GLU A 609 -5.14 22.18 -15.75
N LEU A 610 -5.92 21.71 -16.73
CA LEU A 610 -5.40 21.15 -17.98
C LEU A 610 -5.19 22.22 -19.07
N GLY A 611 -5.74 23.42 -18.89
CA GLY A 611 -5.71 24.50 -19.86
C GLY A 611 -6.63 24.24 -21.06
N LEU A 612 -7.82 23.71 -20.80
CA LEU A 612 -8.88 23.44 -21.77
C LEU A 612 -10.01 24.49 -21.74
#